data_AF-A0A832BA50-F1
#
_entry.id   AF-A0A832BA50-F1
#
_cell.length_a   1.000
_cell.length_b   1.000
_cell.length_c   1.000
_cell.angle_alpha   90.00
_cell.angle_beta   90.00
_cell.angle_gamma   90.00
#
_symmetry.space_group_name_H-M   'P 1'
#
loop_
_entity.id
_entity.type
_entity.pdbx_description
1 polymer ?
#
loop_
_entity_poly.entity_id
_entity_poly.type
_entity_poly.pdbx_seq_one_letter_code
_entity_poly.pdbx_strand_id
1 'polypeptide(L)'
;MQAKAGPSEERAINPGGECDPSWPWWPYALAVVFITSLPYLFGWFLQGARPELGRFSWLAFNLDDGCVYLSWLRQAADGSFFQRNLFTTEPQIGRQVNLFFFALGTIARILHLPPIAVWHA
;
A
#
# COMPACT_ATOMS: atom_id res chain seq x y z
N MET A 1 -5.48 -53.85 -36.55
CA MET A 1 -4.28 -53.49 -35.77
C MET A 1 -4.29 -52.00 -35.55
N GLN A 2 -4.35 -51.58 -34.29
CA GLN A 2 -4.34 -50.17 -33.91
C GLN A 2 -2.92 -49.60 -33.98
N ALA A 3 -2.80 -48.35 -34.41
CA ALA A 3 -1.71 -47.47 -34.02
C ALA A 3 -2.32 -46.13 -33.60
N LYS A 4 -2.48 -45.98 -32.28
CA LYS A 4 -2.97 -44.79 -31.61
C LYS A 4 -1.82 -43.77 -31.60
N ALA A 5 -1.87 -42.75 -32.46
CA ALA A 5 -0.96 -41.61 -32.33
C ALA A 5 -1.38 -40.82 -31.09
N GLY A 6 -0.54 -40.83 -30.04
CA GLY A 6 -0.76 -40.06 -28.83
C GLY A 6 -0.72 -38.55 -29.13
N PRO A 7 -1.38 -37.70 -28.33
CA PRO A 7 -1.22 -36.27 -28.47
C PRO A 7 0.20 -35.93 -28.02
N SER A 8 1.06 -35.60 -29.00
CA SER A 8 2.39 -35.06 -28.75
C SER A 8 2.24 -33.75 -27.99
N GLU A 9 2.74 -33.78 -26.77
CA GLU A 9 2.77 -32.75 -25.74
C GLU A 9 3.71 -31.60 -26.10
N GLU A 10 3.59 -31.06 -27.32
CA GLU A 10 4.40 -29.94 -27.79
C GLU A 10 3.50 -28.70 -27.79
N ARG A 11 3.22 -28.21 -26.58
CA ARG A 11 2.71 -26.85 -26.38
C ARG A 11 3.83 -25.92 -26.82
N ALA A 12 3.83 -25.57 -28.10
CA ALA A 12 4.72 -24.60 -28.70
C ALA A 12 4.80 -23.37 -27.77
N ILE A 13 5.98 -23.16 -27.18
CA ILE A 13 6.29 -21.93 -26.48
C ILE A 13 6.30 -20.86 -27.56
N ASN A 14 5.24 -20.05 -27.59
CA ASN A 14 5.05 -19.03 -28.60
C ASN A 14 6.24 -18.03 -28.51
N PRO A 15 7.10 -17.93 -29.53
CA PRO A 15 8.33 -17.14 -29.45
C PRO A 15 8.06 -15.63 -29.55
N GLY A 16 6.84 -15.22 -29.93
CA GLY A 16 6.32 -13.88 -29.73
C GLY A 16 5.57 -13.85 -28.41
N GLY A 17 6.06 -13.12 -27.41
CA GLY A 17 5.40 -12.92 -26.10
C GLY A 17 4.10 -12.12 -26.16
N GLU A 18 3.34 -12.25 -27.23
CA GLU A 18 2.03 -11.62 -27.41
C GLU A 18 1.02 -12.44 -26.62
N CYS A 19 0.44 -11.83 -25.57
CA CYS A 19 -0.68 -12.40 -24.84
C CYS A 19 -1.79 -12.76 -25.84
N ASP A 20 -2.10 -14.05 -25.96
CA ASP A 20 -3.25 -14.53 -26.73
C ASP A 20 -4.52 -13.80 -26.26
N PRO A 21 -5.17 -12.97 -27.11
CA PRO A 21 -6.34 -12.20 -26.71
C PRO A 21 -7.53 -13.06 -26.27
N SER A 22 -7.54 -14.35 -26.61
CA SER A 22 -8.61 -15.28 -26.28
C SER A 22 -8.50 -15.88 -24.87
N TRP A 23 -7.33 -15.76 -24.20
CA TRP A 23 -7.15 -16.26 -22.84
C TRP A 23 -7.78 -15.30 -21.83
N PRO A 24 -8.84 -15.70 -21.09
CA PRO A 24 -9.49 -14.81 -20.13
C PRO A 24 -8.59 -14.66 -18.90
N TRP A 25 -7.72 -13.66 -18.89
CA TRP A 25 -6.84 -13.34 -17.77
C TRP A 25 -7.56 -12.61 -16.63
N TRP A 26 -8.71 -11.99 -16.91
CA TRP A 26 -9.48 -11.19 -15.95
C TRP A 26 -9.93 -11.95 -14.69
N PRO A 27 -10.30 -13.26 -14.70
CA PRO A 27 -10.67 -13.97 -13.48
C PRO A 27 -9.48 -14.13 -12.54
N TYR A 28 -8.29 -14.35 -13.10
CA TYR A 28 -7.05 -14.43 -12.32
C TYR A 28 -6.69 -13.06 -11.73
N ALA A 29 -6.84 -11.98 -12.50
CA ALA A 29 -6.67 -10.63 -11.99
C ALA A 29 -7.64 -10.33 -10.85
N LEU A 30 -8.93 -10.68 -10.99
CA LEU A 30 -9.92 -10.54 -9.93
C LEU A 30 -9.58 -11.40 -8.70
N ALA A 31 -9.12 -12.63 -8.90
CA ALA A 31 -8.69 -13.49 -7.81
C ALA A 31 -7.50 -12.88 -7.06
N VAL A 32 -6.51 -12.33 -7.77
CA VAL A 32 -5.36 -11.65 -7.17
C VAL A 32 -5.82 -10.41 -6.39
N VAL A 33 -6.66 -9.56 -6.97
CA VAL A 33 -7.23 -8.39 -6.28
C VAL A 33 -7.99 -8.82 -5.02
N PHE A 34 -8.83 -9.85 -5.12
CA PHE A 34 -9.61 -10.36 -4.00
C PHE A 34 -8.70 -10.86 -2.88
N ILE A 35 -7.74 -11.74 -3.20
CA ILE A 35 -6.81 -12.34 -2.23
C ILE A 35 -5.95 -11.27 -1.57
N THR A 36 -5.38 -10.34 -2.35
CA THR A 36 -4.54 -9.25 -1.83
C THR A 36 -5.33 -8.23 -1.01
N SER A 37 -6.65 -8.16 -1.18
CA SER A 37 -7.54 -7.32 -0.36
C SER A 37 -7.91 -7.95 0.98
N LEU A 38 -7.72 -9.27 1.17
CA LEU A 38 -8.12 -9.97 2.40
C LEU A 38 -7.50 -9.38 3.68
N PRO A 39 -6.20 -9.04 3.73
CA PRO A 39 -5.61 -8.44 4.93
C PRO A 39 -6.26 -7.10 5.31
N TYR A 40 -6.67 -6.30 4.31
CA TYR A 40 -7.35 -5.03 4.53
C TYR A 40 -8.76 -5.22 5.06
N LEU A 41 -9.53 -6.15 4.46
CA LEU A 41 -10.87 -6.50 4.94
C LEU A 41 -10.84 -7.06 6.36
N PHE A 42 -9.82 -7.86 6.68
CA PHE A 42 -9.63 -8.39 8.02
C PHE A 42 -9.28 -7.28 9.03
N GLY A 43 -8.38 -6.35 8.68
CA GLY A 43 -8.07 -5.19 9.51
C GLY A 43 -9.30 -4.31 9.78
N TRP A 44 -10.10 -4.05 8.75
CA TRP A 44 -11.37 -3.32 8.89
C TRP A 44 -12.37 -4.05 9.79
N PHE A 45 -12.51 -5.37 9.62
CA PHE A 45 -13.36 -6.20 10.49
C PHE A 45 -12.91 -6.14 11.96
N LEU A 46 -11.59 -6.24 12.21
CA LEU A 46 -11.03 -6.18 13.56
C LEU A 46 -11.29 -4.87 14.27
N GLN A 47 -11.30 -3.72 13.57
CA GLN A 47 -11.64 -2.44 14.17
C GLN A 47 -13.06 -2.44 14.79
N GLY A 48 -14.00 -3.16 14.20
CA GLY A 48 -15.35 -3.33 14.74
C GLY A 48 -15.45 -4.42 15.80
N ALA A 49 -14.78 -5.56 15.59
CA ALA A 49 -14.84 -6.71 16.48
C ALA A 49 -14.00 -6.54 17.77
N ARG A 50 -12.95 -5.72 17.71
CA ARG A 50 -11.96 -5.48 18.76
C ARG A 50 -11.57 -3.99 18.83
N PRO A 51 -12.49 -3.13 19.31
CA PRO A 51 -12.26 -1.68 19.35
C PRO A 51 -11.08 -1.27 20.25
N GLU A 52 -10.65 -2.13 21.19
CA GLU A 52 -9.48 -1.92 22.04
C GLU A 52 -8.15 -1.89 21.27
N LEU A 53 -8.12 -2.44 20.05
CA LEU A 53 -6.95 -2.39 19.17
C LEU A 53 -6.81 -1.04 18.44
N GLY A 54 -7.79 -0.14 18.58
CA GLY A 54 -7.80 1.16 17.93
C GLY A 54 -8.39 1.14 16.53
N ARG A 55 -7.99 2.12 15.69
CA ARG A 55 -8.50 2.27 14.33
C ARG A 55 -7.54 1.68 13.31
N PHE A 56 -8.07 0.96 12.33
CA PHE A 56 -7.26 0.44 11.23
C PHE A 56 -6.82 1.59 10.32
N SER A 57 -5.50 1.70 10.09
CA SER A 57 -4.89 2.77 9.31
C SER A 57 -4.93 2.53 7.81
N TRP A 58 -5.38 1.36 7.36
CA TRP A 58 -5.33 0.90 5.96
C TRP A 58 -3.90 0.76 5.39
N LEU A 59 -2.89 0.76 6.25
CA LEU A 59 -1.49 0.51 5.89
C LEU A 59 -1.13 -0.93 6.26
N ALA A 60 -1.26 -1.86 5.32
CA ALA A 60 -0.96 -3.28 5.54
C ALA A 60 0.45 -3.69 5.07
N PHE A 61 1.10 -2.87 4.26
CA PHE A 61 2.42 -3.12 3.66
C PHE A 61 3.37 -1.94 3.95
N ASN A 62 4.66 -2.22 4.18
CA ASN A 62 5.69 -1.24 4.57
C ASN A 62 5.21 -0.28 5.69
N LEU A 63 4.71 -0.87 6.78
CA LEU A 63 4.11 -0.12 7.88
C LEU A 63 5.12 0.84 8.54
N ASP A 64 6.37 0.45 8.61
CA ASP A 64 7.50 1.24 9.11
C ASP A 64 7.69 2.52 8.29
N ASP A 65 7.74 2.43 6.96
CA ASP A 65 7.80 3.59 6.08
C ASP A 65 6.57 4.48 6.25
N GLY A 66 5.38 3.88 6.30
CA GLY A 66 4.13 4.60 6.56
C GLY A 66 4.18 5.39 7.88
N CYS A 67 4.74 4.81 8.93
CA CYS A 67 4.94 5.47 10.21
C CYS A 67 5.92 6.66 10.12
N VAL A 68 7.03 6.51 9.37
CA VAL A 68 7.98 7.60 9.10
C VAL A 68 7.26 8.77 8.44
N TYR A 69 6.52 8.50 7.38
CA TYR A 69 5.85 9.55 6.61
C TYR A 69 4.73 10.23 7.40
N LEU A 70 3.93 9.47 8.13
CA LEU A 70 2.91 10.02 9.03
C LEU A 70 3.54 10.89 10.12
N SER A 71 4.75 10.57 10.60
CA SER A 71 5.44 11.41 11.57
C SER A 71 5.86 12.76 11.01
N TRP A 72 6.29 12.82 9.75
CA TRP A 72 6.61 14.08 9.08
C TRP A 72 5.37 14.91 8.79
N LEU A 73 4.29 14.26 8.35
CA LEU A 73 3.00 14.90 8.12
C LEU A 73 2.42 15.45 9.43
N ARG A 74 2.57 14.70 10.53
CA ARG A 74 2.17 15.15 11.87
C ARG A 74 2.99 16.36 12.33
N GLN A 75 4.31 16.32 12.21
CA GLN A 75 5.18 17.45 12.56
C GLN A 75 4.80 18.73 11.79
N ALA A 76 4.48 18.60 10.51
CA ALA A 76 4.00 19.71 9.70
C ALA A 76 2.61 20.20 10.11
N ALA A 77 1.70 19.28 10.44
CA ALA A 77 0.37 19.62 10.97
C ALA A 77 0.45 20.37 12.32
N ASP A 78 1.42 20.03 13.15
CA ASP A 78 1.74 20.73 14.40
C ASP A 78 2.47 22.08 14.15
N GLY A 79 2.78 22.41 12.88
CA GLY A 79 3.35 23.70 12.47
C GLY A 79 4.88 23.74 12.36
N SER A 80 5.57 22.60 12.48
CA SER A 80 7.01 22.54 12.32
C SER A 80 7.40 22.52 10.84
N PHE A 81 8.13 23.55 10.40
CA PHE A 81 8.71 23.58 9.06
C PHE A 81 9.92 22.64 8.95
N PHE A 82 10.78 22.63 9.96
CA PHE A 82 11.89 21.69 10.04
C PHE A 82 11.43 20.39 10.70
N GLN A 83 11.67 19.28 10.02
CA GLN A 83 11.27 17.96 10.44
C GLN A 83 12.47 17.15 10.96
N ARG A 84 12.16 16.14 11.76
CA ARG A 84 13.08 15.12 12.28
C ARG A 84 12.57 13.76 11.86
N ASN A 85 13.47 12.85 11.52
CA ASN A 85 13.13 11.45 11.38
C ASN A 85 13.12 10.79 12.76
N LEU A 86 11.94 10.43 13.26
CA LEU A 86 11.79 9.82 14.60
C LEU A 86 12.11 8.32 14.63
N PHE A 87 12.46 7.72 13.49
CA PHE A 87 12.68 6.29 13.32
C PHE A 87 14.17 5.93 13.12
N THR A 88 15.07 6.81 13.53
CA THR A 88 16.51 6.51 13.60
C THR A 88 17.07 6.90 14.96
N THR A 89 18.06 6.15 15.42
CA THR A 89 18.77 6.38 16.68
C THR A 89 19.88 7.43 16.54
N GLU A 90 20.25 7.80 15.31
CA GLU A 90 21.29 8.78 15.05
C GLU A 90 20.82 10.19 15.52
N PRO A 91 21.66 10.93 16.27
CA PRO A 91 21.36 12.31 16.65
C PRO A 91 20.99 13.18 15.46
N GLN A 92 19.82 13.81 15.52
CA GLN A 92 19.37 14.72 14.48
C GLN A 92 19.31 16.15 14.95
N ILE A 93 19.91 17.01 14.13
CA ILE A 93 19.83 18.47 14.27
C ILE A 93 18.45 19.03 13.90
N GLY A 94 17.56 18.20 13.33
CA GLY A 94 16.20 18.59 12.94
C GLY A 94 16.16 19.73 11.94
N ARG A 95 16.92 19.57 10.85
CA ARG A 95 16.96 20.52 9.72
C ARG A 95 16.51 19.86 8.41
N GLN A 96 15.89 18.70 8.49
CA GLN A 96 15.32 18.03 7.33
C GLN A 96 14.06 18.77 6.90
N VAL A 97 13.84 18.92 5.60
CA VAL A 97 12.61 19.50 5.05
C VAL A 97 12.08 18.55 4.00
N ASN A 98 10.92 17.95 4.27
CA ASN A 98 10.17 17.17 3.31
C ASN A 98 8.99 18.01 2.82
N LEU A 99 9.19 18.77 1.74
CA LEU A 99 8.20 19.72 1.22
C LEU A 99 6.84 19.07 0.90
N PHE A 100 6.86 17.84 0.40
CA PHE A 100 5.64 17.07 0.13
C PHE A 100 4.81 16.84 1.40
N PHE A 101 5.43 16.30 2.46
CA PHE A 101 4.76 16.07 3.74
C PHE A 101 4.46 17.36 4.49
N PHE A 102 5.24 18.42 4.26
CA PHE A 102 4.94 19.75 4.77
C PHE A 102 3.65 20.30 4.15
N ALA A 103 3.48 20.18 2.83
CA ALA A 103 2.25 20.60 2.15
C ALA A 103 1.03 19.81 2.65
N LEU A 104 1.13 18.47 2.70
CA LEU A 104 0.05 17.62 3.20
C LEU A 104 -0.27 17.88 4.69
N GLY A 105 0.73 18.05 5.54
CA GLY A 105 0.53 18.38 6.95
C GLY A 105 -0.10 19.77 7.12
N THR A 106 0.26 20.73 6.26
CA THR A 106 -0.37 22.05 6.23
C THR A 106 -1.84 21.95 5.82
N ILE A 107 -2.18 21.11 4.84
CA ILE A 107 -3.58 20.82 4.47
C ILE A 107 -4.31 20.20 5.67
N ALA A 108 -3.72 19.21 6.33
CA ALA A 108 -4.30 18.58 7.53
C ALA A 108 -4.56 19.61 8.63
N ARG A 109 -3.63 20.56 8.84
CA ARG A 109 -3.76 21.66 9.79
C ARG A 109 -4.90 22.62 9.43
N ILE A 110 -4.96 23.09 8.19
CA ILE A 110 -5.95 24.07 7.73
C ILE A 110 -7.36 23.48 7.79
N LEU A 111 -7.51 22.22 7.38
CA LEU A 111 -8.80 21.53 7.35
C LEU A 111 -9.17 20.85 8.67
N HIS A 112 -8.31 20.94 9.69
CA HIS A 112 -8.46 20.23 10.97
C HIS A 112 -8.70 18.72 10.82
N LEU A 113 -8.09 18.12 9.79
CA LEU A 113 -8.21 16.70 9.50
C LEU A 113 -7.10 15.91 10.22
N PRO A 114 -7.38 14.66 10.63
CA PRO A 114 -6.33 13.81 11.14
C PRO A 114 -5.31 13.49 10.03
N PRO A 115 -3.99 13.42 10.33
CA PRO A 115 -2.94 13.10 9.37
C PRO A 115 -3.23 11.90 8.47
N ILE A 116 -3.82 10.84 9.05
CA ILE A 116 -4.15 9.62 8.31
C ILE A 116 -5.26 9.84 7.26
N ALA A 117 -6.15 10.82 7.42
CA ALA A 117 -7.17 11.11 6.41
C ALA A 117 -6.56 11.78 5.18
N VAL A 118 -5.62 12.72 5.39
CA VAL A 118 -4.93 13.40 4.28
C VAL A 118 -3.95 12.46 3.57
N TRP A 119 -3.41 11.47 4.28
CA TRP A 119 -2.59 10.41 3.69
C TRP A 119 -3.31 9.60 2.59
N HIS A 120 -4.63 9.42 2.71
CA HIS A 120 -5.45 8.61 1.79
C HIS A 120 -6.20 9.45 0.74
N ALA A 121 -6.01 10.77 0.72
CA ALA A 121 -6.66 11.70 -0.21
C ALA A 121 -5.84 11.87 -1.49
#